data_AF-A0A2P2IG91-F1
#
_entry.id   AF-A0A2P2IG91-F1
#
_cell.length_a   1.000
_cell.length_b   1.000
_cell.length_c   1.000
_cell.angle_alpha   90.00
_cell.angle_beta   90.00
_cell.angle_gamma   90.00
#
_symmetry.space_group_name_H-M   'P 1'
#
loop_
_entity.id
_entity.type
_entity.pdbx_description
1 polymer ?
#
loop_
_entity_poly.entity_id
_entity_poly.type
_entity_poly.pdbx_seq_one_letter_code
_entity_poly.pdbx_strand_id
1 'polypeptide(L)'
;LSTMTSSAALLVLGLLAAANAAPWPSDILKCARECPIAGSPKLAYAPEKTYSYAYSGHSEIHMKDVQGGVTQMEWTSQVDMTWLSPCDMAITFKNPSFGGASGTPEANFLTRYHMVVAMTDGRVQHVCSHPDDDTWSINLKKGVASAFQNSLPS
;
A
#
# COMPACT_ATOMS: atom_id res chain seq x y z
N LEU A 1 61.20 -18.18 -28.33
CA LEU A 1 61.08 -18.87 -27.03
C LEU A 1 60.04 -18.10 -26.22
N SER A 2 58.86 -18.72 -26.03
CA SER A 2 57.81 -18.54 -25.00
C SER A 2 57.30 -17.12 -24.65
N THR A 3 56.07 -16.70 -25.03
CA THR A 3 54.77 -16.86 -24.30
C THR A 3 54.87 -16.53 -22.81
N MET A 4 54.17 -15.51 -22.28
CA MET A 4 52.83 -15.54 -21.62
C MET A 4 52.77 -14.20 -20.83
N THR A 5 51.67 -13.47 -20.61
CA THR A 5 50.36 -13.84 -20.08
C THR A 5 49.36 -12.69 -20.30
N SER A 6 48.14 -13.06 -20.73
CA SER A 6 46.92 -12.26 -20.63
C SER A 6 46.75 -11.65 -19.24
N SER A 7 46.29 -10.39 -19.18
CA SER A 7 45.54 -9.91 -18.02
C SER A 7 44.13 -9.59 -18.50
N ALA A 8 43.21 -10.45 -18.05
CA ALA A 8 41.81 -10.44 -18.38
C ALA A 8 41.14 -9.13 -17.95
N ALA A 9 40.31 -8.59 -18.85
CA ALA A 9 39.37 -7.53 -18.54
C ALA A 9 38.41 -7.99 -17.44
N LEU A 10 38.46 -7.35 -16.27
CA LEU A 10 37.44 -7.48 -15.24
C LEU A 10 36.40 -6.38 -15.44
N LEU A 11 35.30 -6.77 -16.08
CA LEU A 11 34.04 -6.04 -16.15
C LEU A 11 33.52 -5.77 -14.73
N VAL A 12 33.54 -4.51 -14.31
CA VAL A 12 32.70 -4.03 -13.21
C VAL A 12 31.44 -3.46 -13.83
N LEU A 13 30.42 -4.31 -14.06
CA LEU A 13 29.05 -3.82 -14.28
C LEU A 13 28.53 -3.33 -12.92
N GLY A 14 28.61 -2.02 -12.70
CA GLY A 14 27.85 -1.38 -11.63
C GLY A 14 26.36 -1.58 -11.88
N LEU A 15 25.68 -2.28 -10.95
CA LEU A 15 24.23 -2.36 -10.93
C LEU A 15 23.66 -0.94 -10.78
N LEU A 16 23.16 -0.38 -11.88
CA LEU A 16 22.24 0.75 -11.83
C LEU A 16 20.91 0.24 -11.30
N ALA A 17 20.77 0.14 -9.98
CA ALA A 17 19.46 0.16 -9.35
C ALA A 17 18.93 1.60 -9.50
N ALA A 18 18.38 1.91 -10.68
CA ALA A 18 17.53 3.07 -10.83
C ALA A 18 16.25 2.78 -10.05
N ALA A 19 16.27 3.13 -8.75
CA ALA A 19 15.05 3.34 -8.01
C ALA A 19 14.34 4.49 -8.74
N ASN A 20 13.40 4.16 -9.63
CA ASN A 20 12.44 5.11 -10.16
C ASN A 20 11.50 5.49 -9.01
N ALA A 21 12.03 6.22 -8.02
CA ALA A 21 11.21 7.05 -7.15
C ALA A 21 10.73 8.19 -8.06
N ALA A 22 9.63 7.95 -8.78
CA ALA A 22 8.89 9.03 -9.39
C ALA A 22 8.66 10.09 -8.29
N PRO A 23 8.88 11.38 -8.56
CA PRO A 23 8.65 12.42 -7.57
C PRO A 23 7.24 12.27 -7.01
N TRP A 24 7.14 12.01 -5.71
CA TRP A 24 5.85 11.94 -5.05
C TRP A 24 5.21 13.33 -5.09
N PRO A 25 3.90 13.45 -5.36
CA PRO A 25 3.25 14.76 -5.38
C PRO A 25 3.47 15.44 -4.03
N SER A 26 4.11 16.61 -4.03
CA SER A 26 4.41 17.40 -2.84
C SER A 26 3.15 17.91 -2.12
N ASP A 27 1.99 17.79 -2.77
CA ASP A 27 0.75 18.46 -2.39
C ASP A 27 -0.29 17.51 -1.80
N ILE A 28 0.08 16.28 -1.42
CA ILE A 28 -0.85 15.39 -0.71
C ILE A 28 -1.16 16.00 0.66
N LEU A 29 -2.42 16.36 0.86
CA LEU A 29 -2.90 16.96 2.10
C LEU A 29 -2.80 15.96 3.26
N LYS A 30 -2.19 16.39 4.37
CA LYS A 30 -2.17 15.64 5.63
C LYS A 30 -3.59 15.53 6.21
N CYS A 31 -3.87 14.42 6.88
CA CYS A 31 -5.17 14.12 7.43
C CYS A 31 -5.24 14.37 8.94
N ALA A 32 -4.17 14.11 9.67
CA ALA A 32 -4.08 14.29 11.11
C ALA A 32 -4.20 15.77 11.48
N ARG A 33 -5.06 16.06 12.47
CA ARG A 33 -5.19 17.42 13.05
C ARG A 33 -4.14 17.68 14.11
N GLU A 34 -3.75 16.63 14.82
CA GLU A 34 -2.74 16.61 15.86
C GLU A 34 -1.85 15.38 15.66
N CYS A 35 -0.59 15.48 16.04
CA CYS A 35 0.36 14.37 16.00
C CYS A 35 1.12 14.29 17.32
N PRO A 36 0.50 13.70 18.36
CA PRO A 36 1.05 13.71 19.73
C PRO A 36 2.12 12.63 19.93
N ILE A 37 3.00 12.42 18.95
CA ILE A 37 4.11 11.47 19.10
C ILE A 37 5.24 12.16 19.87
N ALA A 38 5.25 11.94 21.18
CA ALA A 38 6.32 12.35 22.08
C ALA A 38 7.16 11.12 22.47
N GLY A 39 8.45 11.11 22.10
CA GLY A 39 9.35 10.00 22.37
C GLY A 39 9.47 9.00 21.21
N SER A 40 9.66 7.72 21.53
CA SER A 40 9.83 6.65 20.53
C SER A 40 8.45 6.12 20.08
N PRO A 41 8.03 6.33 18.82
CA PRO A 41 6.74 5.84 18.34
C PRO A 41 6.68 4.31 18.38
N LYS A 42 5.51 3.75 18.70
CA LYS A 42 5.31 2.29 18.72
C LYS A 42 5.55 1.64 17.35
N LEU A 43 5.27 2.39 16.29
CA LEU A 43 5.48 2.00 14.91
C LEU A 43 6.52 2.94 14.30
N ALA A 44 7.71 2.42 14.01
CA ALA A 44 8.85 3.20 13.51
C ALA A 44 8.86 3.27 11.98
N TYR A 45 7.81 3.83 11.38
CA TYR A 45 7.82 4.11 9.95
C TYR A 45 8.48 5.46 9.67
N ALA A 46 9.39 5.48 8.69
CA ALA A 46 10.10 6.70 8.32
C ALA A 46 9.21 7.58 7.44
N PRO A 47 9.06 8.88 7.76
CA PRO A 47 8.41 9.83 6.87
C PRO A 47 9.09 9.86 5.48
N GLU A 48 8.30 10.20 4.47
CA GLU A 48 8.68 10.24 3.05
C GLU A 48 9.16 8.89 2.50
N LYS A 49 8.84 7.78 3.18
CA LYS A 49 9.09 6.43 2.69
C LYS A 49 7.80 5.73 2.29
N THR A 50 7.89 5.01 1.19
CA THR A 50 6.87 4.10 0.69
C THR A 50 7.25 2.67 1.06
N TYR A 51 6.31 1.97 1.69
CA TYR A 51 6.39 0.55 2.00
C TYR A 51 5.36 -0.16 1.13
N SER A 52 5.82 -1.09 0.30
CA SER A 52 4.96 -1.81 -0.65
C SER A 52 4.66 -3.22 -0.15
N TYR A 53 3.40 -3.61 -0.15
CA TYR A 53 2.93 -4.90 0.35
C TYR A 53 2.10 -5.62 -0.72
N ALA A 54 2.21 -6.95 -0.77
CA ALA A 54 1.23 -7.77 -1.46
C ALA A 54 -0.04 -7.85 -0.60
N TYR A 55 -1.18 -7.52 -1.20
CA TYR A 55 -2.48 -7.56 -0.55
C TYR A 55 -3.41 -8.46 -1.35
N SER A 56 -4.01 -9.44 -0.67
CA SER A 56 -4.99 -10.34 -1.26
C SER A 56 -6.16 -10.54 -0.31
N GLY A 57 -7.31 -10.88 -0.88
CA GLY A 57 -8.49 -11.22 -0.10
C GLY A 57 -9.39 -12.18 -0.86
N HIS A 58 -10.16 -12.93 -0.09
CA HIS A 58 -11.16 -13.88 -0.56
C HIS A 58 -12.41 -13.68 0.29
N SER A 59 -13.56 -13.61 -0.35
CA SER A 59 -14.87 -13.48 0.29
C SER A 59 -15.79 -14.54 -0.28
N GLU A 60 -16.43 -15.31 0.60
CA GLU A 60 -17.39 -16.35 0.27
C GLU A 60 -18.72 -16.07 0.97
N ILE A 61 -19.82 -16.10 0.23
CA ILE A 61 -21.17 -15.92 0.75
C ILE A 61 -21.93 -17.22 0.52
N HIS A 62 -22.44 -17.79 1.61
CA HIS A 62 -23.29 -18.99 1.58
C HIS A 62 -24.75 -18.59 1.74
N MET A 63 -25.57 -18.89 0.73
CA MET A 63 -27.02 -18.75 0.77
C MET A 63 -27.63 -19.94 1.50
N LYS A 64 -28.22 -19.65 2.66
CA LYS A 64 -28.87 -20.66 3.49
C LYS A 64 -30.01 -21.34 2.71
N ASP A 65 -30.13 -22.66 2.86
CA ASP A 65 -31.20 -23.48 2.27
C ASP A 65 -31.24 -23.52 0.74
N VAL A 66 -30.16 -23.08 0.06
CA VAL A 66 -30.00 -23.17 -1.40
C VAL A 66 -28.84 -24.12 -1.71
N GLN A 67 -29.13 -25.29 -2.30
CA GLN A 67 -28.09 -26.21 -2.74
C GLN A 67 -27.21 -25.55 -3.80
N GLY A 68 -25.89 -25.54 -3.58
CA GLY A 68 -24.94 -24.85 -4.46
C GLY A 68 -25.00 -23.32 -4.41
N GLY A 69 -25.70 -22.74 -3.43
CA GLY A 69 -25.86 -21.30 -3.26
C GLY A 69 -24.61 -20.61 -2.70
N VAL A 70 -23.46 -20.76 -3.36
CA VAL A 70 -22.19 -20.15 -2.96
C VAL A 70 -21.81 -19.10 -3.99
N THR A 71 -21.44 -17.91 -3.54
CA THR A 71 -20.80 -16.89 -4.38
C THR A 71 -19.46 -16.50 -3.79
N GLN A 72 -18.45 -16.41 -4.64
CA GLN A 72 -17.07 -16.15 -4.25
C GLN A 72 -16.53 -14.93 -4.98
N MET A 73 -15.71 -14.16 -4.28
CA MET A 73 -14.98 -13.03 -4.83
C MET A 73 -13.54 -13.08 -4.33
N GLU A 74 -12.60 -12.99 -5.26
CA GLU A 74 -11.18 -12.92 -4.97
C GLU A 74 -10.58 -11.65 -5.53
N TRP A 75 -9.60 -11.10 -4.82
CA TRP A 75 -8.82 -10.00 -5.33
C TRP A 75 -7.36 -10.07 -4.89
N THR A 76 -6.50 -9.51 -5.73
CA THR A 76 -5.08 -9.33 -5.46
C THR A 76 -4.64 -7.94 -5.90
N SER A 77 -3.67 -7.35 -5.20
CA SER A 77 -3.10 -6.05 -5.53
C SER A 77 -1.76 -5.85 -4.83
N GLN A 78 -0.92 -4.96 -5.35
CA GLN A 78 0.12 -4.33 -4.54
C GLN A 78 -0.47 -3.09 -3.86
N VAL A 79 -0.18 -2.90 -2.58
CA VAL A 79 -0.56 -1.70 -1.85
C VAL A 79 0.70 -0.96 -1.41
N ASP A 80 0.81 0.28 -1.87
CA ASP A 80 1.84 1.22 -1.47
C ASP A 80 1.33 2.06 -0.30
N MET A 81 2.12 2.06 0.78
CA MET A 81 1.85 2.83 1.99
C MET A 81 2.95 3.86 2.17
N THR A 82 2.61 5.12 1.97
CA THR A 82 3.57 6.23 2.08
C THR A 82 3.31 7.03 3.31
N TRP A 83 4.30 7.10 4.19
CA TRP A 83 4.23 7.87 5.41
C TRP A 83 4.54 9.34 5.10
N LEU A 84 3.53 10.19 5.09
CA LEU A 84 3.65 11.63 4.82
C LEU A 84 4.16 12.38 6.07
N SER A 85 3.89 11.82 7.25
CA SER A 85 4.35 12.28 8.55
C SER A 85 4.35 11.09 9.50
N PRO A 86 4.86 11.22 10.74
CA PRO A 86 4.71 10.17 11.75
C PRO A 86 3.24 9.78 12.05
N CYS A 87 2.26 10.61 11.69
CA CYS A 87 0.85 10.39 11.95
C CYS A 87 -0.03 10.31 10.69
N ASP A 88 0.55 10.44 9.50
CA ASP A 88 -0.19 10.49 8.25
C ASP A 88 0.36 9.45 7.27
N MET A 89 -0.54 8.59 6.79
CA MET A 89 -0.17 7.52 5.88
C MET A 89 -1.11 7.50 4.67
N ALA A 90 -0.55 7.67 3.48
CA ALA A 90 -1.27 7.53 2.23
C ALA A 90 -1.28 6.06 1.77
N ILE A 91 -2.47 5.53 1.50
CA ILE A 91 -2.70 4.19 0.94
C ILE A 91 -3.01 4.35 -0.55
N THR A 92 -2.24 3.66 -1.39
CA THR A 92 -2.42 3.62 -2.84
C THR A 92 -2.42 2.18 -3.33
N PHE A 93 -3.48 1.78 -4.03
CA PHE A 93 -3.51 0.47 -4.69
C PHE A 93 -2.78 0.54 -6.03
N LYS A 94 -2.10 -0.56 -6.37
CA LYS A 94 -1.38 -0.76 -7.62
C LYS A 94 -1.78 -2.10 -8.21
N ASN A 95 -2.07 -2.08 -9.50
CA ASN A 95 -2.37 -3.25 -10.32
C ASN A 95 -3.40 -4.21 -9.68
N PRO A 96 -4.55 -3.72 -9.17
CA PRO A 96 -5.55 -4.62 -8.60
C PRO A 96 -6.15 -5.54 -9.68
N SER A 97 -6.41 -6.77 -9.28
CA SER A 97 -7.07 -7.81 -10.07
C SER A 97 -8.24 -8.35 -9.28
N PHE A 98 -9.41 -8.47 -9.91
CA PHE A 98 -10.63 -9.02 -9.33
C PHE A 98 -11.06 -10.25 -10.14
N GLY A 99 -11.26 -11.38 -9.47
CA GLY A 99 -11.60 -12.64 -10.14
C GLY A 99 -10.58 -13.08 -11.19
N GLY A 100 -9.31 -12.68 -11.04
CA GLY A 100 -8.23 -12.96 -11.99
C GLY A 100 -8.13 -11.98 -13.18
N ALA A 101 -9.03 -11.01 -13.31
CA ALA A 101 -9.00 -10.00 -14.37
C ALA A 101 -8.41 -8.67 -13.88
N SER A 102 -7.43 -8.13 -14.61
CA SER A 102 -6.87 -6.80 -14.41
C SER A 102 -7.56 -5.74 -15.27
N GLY A 103 -7.59 -4.48 -14.83
CA GLY A 103 -8.11 -3.36 -15.61
C GLY A 103 -9.64 -3.29 -15.69
N THR A 104 -10.33 -4.05 -14.85
CA THR A 104 -11.78 -3.94 -14.68
C THR A 104 -12.16 -2.52 -14.17
N PRO A 105 -13.42 -2.08 -14.33
CA PRO A 105 -13.86 -0.82 -13.75
C PRO A 105 -13.54 -0.72 -12.25
N GLU A 106 -13.75 -1.79 -11.50
CA GLU A 106 -13.45 -1.88 -10.06
C GLU A 106 -11.97 -1.64 -9.77
N ALA A 107 -11.09 -2.25 -10.57
CA ALA A 107 -9.65 -2.04 -10.51
C ALA A 107 -9.28 -0.57 -10.78
N ASN A 108 -9.92 0.05 -11.78
CA ASN A 108 -9.65 1.45 -12.14
C ASN A 108 -10.15 2.42 -11.05
N PHE A 109 -11.33 2.19 -10.48
CA PHE A 109 -11.85 3.01 -9.37
C PHE A 109 -10.91 2.96 -8.16
N LEU A 110 -10.40 1.78 -7.82
CA LEU A 110 -9.56 1.58 -6.65
C LEU A 110 -8.20 2.30 -6.73
N THR A 111 -7.69 2.49 -7.95
CA THR A 111 -6.38 3.14 -8.21
C THR A 111 -6.48 4.64 -8.44
N ARG A 112 -7.69 5.18 -8.66
CA ARG A 112 -7.91 6.57 -9.09
C ARG A 112 -7.45 7.61 -8.08
N TYR A 113 -7.73 7.37 -6.80
CA TYR A 113 -7.39 8.28 -5.70
C TYR A 113 -6.67 7.51 -4.59
N HIS A 114 -5.72 8.16 -3.92
CA HIS A 114 -5.17 7.66 -2.67
C HIS A 114 -6.12 8.00 -1.50
N MET A 115 -6.00 7.28 -0.40
CA MET A 115 -6.67 7.63 0.86
C MET A 115 -5.60 7.92 1.92
N VAL A 116 -5.70 9.06 2.58
CA VAL A 116 -4.80 9.39 3.70
C VAL A 116 -5.47 8.98 5.01
N VAL A 117 -4.72 8.31 5.87
CA VAL A 117 -5.16 7.84 7.17
C VAL A 117 -4.40 8.60 8.24
N ALA A 118 -5.13 9.23 9.14
CA ALA A 118 -4.56 9.76 10.37
C ALA A 118 -4.38 8.59 11.36
N MET A 119 -3.15 8.33 11.76
CA MET A 119 -2.79 7.25 12.67
C MET A 119 -1.97 7.77 13.84
N THR A 120 -2.11 7.15 15.01
CA THR A 120 -1.30 7.44 16.19
C THR A 120 -1.06 6.15 16.95
N ASP A 121 0.21 5.77 17.12
CA ASP A 121 0.63 4.57 17.87
C ASP A 121 -0.14 3.29 17.51
N GLY A 122 -0.32 3.05 16.20
CA GLY A 122 -1.03 1.88 15.70
C GLY A 122 -2.55 1.96 15.80
N ARG A 123 -3.12 3.12 16.10
CA ARG A 123 -4.58 3.34 16.07
C ARG A 123 -4.95 4.28 14.94
N VAL A 124 -5.97 3.89 14.18
CA VAL A 124 -6.60 4.77 13.19
C VAL A 124 -7.46 5.79 13.95
N GLN A 125 -7.24 7.07 13.69
CA GLN A 125 -8.04 8.17 14.26
C GLN A 125 -9.20 8.50 13.33
N HIS A 126 -8.89 8.82 12.07
CA HIS A 126 -9.86 9.08 11.01
C HIS A 126 -9.21 8.93 9.64
N VAL A 127 -10.03 8.97 8.59
CA VAL A 127 -9.58 8.88 7.19
C VAL A 127 -9.98 10.13 6.43
N CYS A 128 -9.16 10.50 5.46
CA CYS A 128 -9.39 11.57 4.50
C CYS A 128 -9.34 10.96 3.10
N SER A 129 -10.48 11.00 2.42
CA SER A 129 -10.66 10.51 1.05
C SER A 129 -10.95 11.68 0.11
N HIS A 130 -10.62 11.50 -1.17
CA HIS A 130 -11.04 12.44 -2.19
C HIS A 130 -12.58 12.47 -2.27
N PRO A 131 -13.23 13.65 -2.45
CA PRO A 131 -14.69 13.75 -2.48
C PRO A 131 -15.33 12.95 -3.62
N ASP A 132 -14.60 12.79 -4.73
CA ASP A 132 -15.04 12.02 -5.91
C ASP A 132 -14.60 10.54 -5.88
N ASP A 133 -14.04 10.04 -4.77
CA ASP A 133 -13.67 8.62 -4.66
C ASP A 133 -14.91 7.78 -4.32
N ASP A 134 -15.03 6.62 -4.97
CA ASP A 134 -16.16 5.73 -4.79
C ASP A 134 -16.19 5.16 -3.36
N THR A 135 -17.38 5.13 -2.75
CA THR A 135 -17.54 4.63 -1.37
C THR A 135 -17.03 3.19 -1.23
N TRP A 136 -17.25 2.35 -2.25
CA TRP A 136 -16.72 0.98 -2.31
C TRP A 136 -15.18 0.96 -2.25
N SER A 137 -14.53 1.81 -3.05
CA SER A 137 -13.07 1.95 -3.15
C SER A 137 -12.48 2.45 -1.82
N ILE A 138 -13.11 3.46 -1.21
CA ILE A 138 -12.78 3.96 0.12
C ILE A 138 -12.88 2.82 1.16
N ASN A 139 -13.94 2.01 1.13
CA ASN A 139 -14.12 0.93 2.10
C ASN A 139 -13.05 -0.17 1.96
N LEU A 140 -12.64 -0.50 0.73
CA LEU A 140 -11.56 -1.46 0.53
C LEU A 140 -10.21 -0.92 1.04
N LYS A 141 -9.94 0.38 0.82
CA LYS A 141 -8.77 1.07 1.39
C LYS A 141 -8.82 1.14 2.92
N LYS A 142 -10.00 1.32 3.52
CA LYS A 142 -10.19 1.21 4.98
C LYS A 142 -9.90 -0.20 5.48
N GLY A 143 -10.20 -1.23 4.68
CA GLY A 143 -9.80 -2.61 4.95
C GLY A 143 -8.29 -2.74 5.15
N VAL A 144 -7.48 -2.14 4.27
CA VAL A 144 -6.02 -2.07 4.46
C VAL A 144 -5.67 -1.33 5.75
N ALA A 145 -6.20 -0.12 5.96
CA ALA A 145 -5.92 0.65 7.17
C ALA A 145 -6.25 -0.13 8.46
N SER A 146 -7.32 -0.91 8.44
CA SER A 146 -7.74 -1.74 9.57
C SER A 146 -6.73 -2.82 9.94
N ALA A 147 -5.99 -3.37 8.96
CA ALA A 147 -4.95 -4.37 9.21
C ALA A 147 -3.73 -3.80 9.95
N PHE A 148 -3.55 -2.47 9.93
CA PHE A 148 -2.50 -1.77 10.68
C PHE A 148 -2.95 -1.31 12.06
N GLN A 149 -4.22 -1.54 12.43
CA GLN A 149 -4.66 -1.31 13.79
C GLN A 149 -4.04 -2.34 14.74
N ASN A 150 -3.23 -1.87 15.68
CA ASN A 150 -2.53 -2.72 16.63
C ASN A 150 -2.57 -2.10 18.04
N SER A 151 -2.71 -2.95 19.05
CA SER A 151 -2.76 -2.60 20.47
C SER A 151 -1.50 -3.00 21.22
N LEU A 152 -0.32 -2.95 20.57
CA LEU A 152 0.95 -3.28 21.24
C LEU A 152 1.08 -2.49 22.56
N PRO A 153 1.42 -3.17 23.66
CA PRO A 153 1.66 -2.50 24.93
C PRO A 153 2.85 -1.54 24.79
N SER A 154 2.79 -0.46 25.57
CA SER A 154 3.86 0.53 25.73
C SER A 154 4.97 0.02 26.64
#